data_AF-M5RNZ7-F1
#
_entry.id   AF-M5RNZ7-F1
#
_cell.length_a   1.000
_cell.length_b   1.000
_cell.length_c   1.000
_cell.angle_alpha   90.00
_cell.angle_beta   90.00
_cell.angle_gamma   90.00
#
_symmetry.space_group_name_H-M   'P 1'
#
loop_
_entity.id
_entity.type
_entity.pdbx_description
1 polymer ?
#
loop_
_entity_poly.entity_id
_entity_poly.type
_entity_poly.pdbx_seq_one_letter_code
_entity_poly.pdbx_strand_id
1 'polypeptide(L)'
;MVSSNFKASVVQTHGLEDTLETLRTRKVDLVTVNRKLDRDYSDGLEVLKKIKADPEVGSVPVMLVTNYEEHQQASVDAGGVLGFGKLAIDDTNTRELLEPYLSE
;
A
#
# COMPACT_ATOMS: atom_id res chain seq x y z
N MET A 1 -13.53 6.65 -2.92
CA MET A 1 -12.80 7.93 -2.74
C MET A 1 -11.39 7.93 -3.33
N VAL A 2 -10.70 6.79 -3.56
CA VAL A 2 -9.58 6.73 -4.54
C VAL A 2 -10.11 6.53 -5.98
N SER A 3 -11.14 5.69 -6.12
CA SER A 3 -11.81 5.35 -7.38
C SER A 3 -12.58 6.48 -8.07
N SER A 4 -12.79 7.63 -7.40
CA SER A 4 -13.53 8.76 -7.99
C SER A 4 -12.61 9.77 -8.68
N ASN A 5 -11.32 9.78 -8.36
CA ASN A 5 -10.34 10.73 -8.90
C ASN A 5 -9.30 10.06 -9.82
N PHE A 6 -8.97 8.79 -9.54
CA PHE A 6 -8.19 7.93 -10.42
C PHE A 6 -9.14 6.87 -11.00
N LYS A 7 -8.99 6.48 -12.28
CA LYS A 7 -9.71 5.32 -12.86
C LYS A 7 -9.21 3.98 -12.28
N ALA A 8 -8.94 3.95 -10.99
CA ALA A 8 -8.35 2.84 -10.29
C ALA A 8 -9.43 1.85 -9.80
N SER A 9 -9.17 0.57 -10.02
CA SER A 9 -9.96 -0.52 -9.43
C SER A 9 -9.37 -0.87 -8.06
N VAL A 10 -10.17 -0.73 -7.00
CA VAL A 10 -9.74 -1.10 -5.64
C VAL A 10 -10.10 -2.55 -5.39
N VAL A 11 -9.10 -3.38 -5.11
CA VAL A 11 -9.29 -4.76 -4.64
C VAL A 11 -8.97 -4.81 -3.15
N GLN A 12 -9.90 -5.33 -2.36
CA GLN A 12 -9.72 -5.48 -0.91
C GLN A 12 -9.30 -6.90 -0.59
N THR A 13 -8.20 -7.04 0.14
CA THR A 13 -7.70 -8.31 0.63
C THR A 13 -7.73 -8.33 2.15
N HIS A 14 -7.92 -9.51 2.74
CA HIS A 14 -8.21 -9.63 4.18
C HIS A 14 -7.03 -10.13 5.03
N GLY A 15 -5.90 -10.41 4.39
CA GLY A 15 -4.70 -10.94 5.03
C GLY A 15 -3.56 -11.11 4.02
N LEU A 16 -2.39 -11.50 4.51
CA LEU A 16 -1.20 -11.64 3.67
C LEU A 16 -1.38 -12.66 2.54
N GLU A 17 -1.90 -13.85 2.85
CA GLU A 17 -1.99 -14.96 1.87
C GLU A 17 -2.87 -14.57 0.67
N ASP A 18 -4.06 -14.04 0.94
CA ASP A 18 -4.99 -13.52 -0.06
C ASP A 18 -4.42 -12.32 -0.84
N THR A 19 -3.60 -11.50 -0.18
CA THR A 19 -2.86 -10.41 -0.84
C THR A 19 -1.83 -10.95 -1.82
N LEU A 20 -1.00 -11.92 -1.40
CA LEU A 20 0.00 -12.53 -2.28
C LEU A 20 -0.65 -13.26 -3.45
N GLU A 21 -1.75 -13.99 -3.23
CA GLU A 21 -2.51 -14.63 -4.31
C GLU A 21 -3.05 -13.60 -5.30
N THR A 22 -3.62 -12.50 -4.82
CA THR A 22 -4.11 -11.41 -5.67
C THR A 22 -2.98 -10.79 -6.50
N LEU A 23 -1.83 -10.53 -5.87
CA LEU A 23 -0.65 -9.95 -6.55
C LEU A 23 -0.05 -10.89 -7.60
N ARG A 24 -0.18 -12.21 -7.43
CA ARG A 24 0.28 -13.21 -8.40
C ARG A 24 -0.70 -13.44 -9.55
N THR A 25 -2.01 -13.32 -9.27
CA THR A 25 -3.07 -13.60 -10.25
C THR A 25 -3.47 -12.36 -11.06
N ARG A 26 -3.19 -11.16 -10.56
CA ARG A 26 -3.55 -9.90 -11.20
C ARG A 26 -2.37 -8.94 -11.17
N LYS A 27 -2.25 -8.13 -12.23
CA LYS A 27 -1.36 -6.99 -12.21
C LYS A 27 -1.93 -5.94 -11.25
N VAL A 28 -1.12 -5.56 -10.25
CA VAL A 28 -1.44 -4.51 -9.29
C VAL A 28 -0.35 -3.46 -9.37
N ASP A 29 -0.75 -2.23 -9.63
CA ASP A 29 0.20 -1.12 -9.81
C ASP A 29 0.59 -0.48 -8.48
N LEU A 30 -0.22 -0.64 -7.42
CA LEU A 30 0.06 -0.13 -6.08
C LEU A 30 -0.66 -0.94 -4.99
N VAL A 31 0.05 -1.27 -3.92
CA VAL A 31 -0.55 -1.85 -2.70
C VAL A 31 -0.55 -0.83 -1.59
N THR A 32 -1.72 -0.55 -1.01
CA THR A 32 -1.85 0.30 0.18
C THR A 32 -2.16 -0.55 1.41
N VAL A 33 -1.33 -0.46 2.45
CA VAL A 33 -1.49 -1.26 3.69
C VAL A 33 -1.63 -0.33 4.88
N ASN A 34 -2.65 -0.54 5.72
CA ASN A 34 -2.77 0.17 6.99
C ASN A 34 -1.68 -0.31 7.98
N ARG A 35 -1.06 0.60 8.74
CA ARG A 35 -0.07 0.22 9.78
C ARG A 35 -0.63 -0.78 10.79
N LYS A 36 -1.84 -0.55 11.28
CA LYS A 36 -2.55 -1.54 12.10
C LYS A 36 -3.72 -2.05 11.28
N LEU A 37 -3.72 -3.35 11.00
CA LEU A 37 -4.83 -4.00 10.33
C LEU A 37 -6.02 -4.09 11.30
N ASP A 38 -7.17 -3.59 10.85
CA ASP A 38 -8.38 -3.49 11.68
C ASP A 38 -8.93 -4.85 12.12
N ARG A 39 -8.53 -5.93 11.43
CA ARG A 39 -9.04 -7.29 11.65
C ARG A 39 -8.35 -8.02 12.80
N ASP A 40 -7.03 -7.91 12.91
CA ASP A 40 -6.20 -8.73 13.79
C ASP A 40 -5.12 -7.93 14.54
N TYR A 41 -5.12 -6.60 14.42
CA TYR A 41 -4.08 -5.71 14.96
C TYR A 41 -2.66 -6.06 14.51
N SER A 42 -2.51 -6.84 13.44
CA SER A 42 -1.20 -7.15 12.87
C SER A 42 -0.57 -5.90 12.27
N ASP A 43 0.76 -5.89 12.27
CA ASP A 43 1.54 -4.75 11.80
C ASP A 43 1.68 -4.80 10.27
N GLY A 44 1.18 -3.77 9.60
CA GLY A 44 1.24 -3.63 8.15
C GLY A 44 2.67 -3.59 7.61
N LEU A 45 3.66 -3.22 8.44
CA LEU A 45 5.07 -3.27 8.05
C LEU A 45 5.55 -4.73 7.84
N GLU A 46 5.05 -5.68 8.61
CA GLU A 46 5.37 -7.10 8.42
C GLU A 46 4.78 -7.63 7.11
N VAL A 47 3.58 -7.18 6.74
CA VAL A 47 2.97 -7.50 5.44
C VAL A 47 3.84 -6.95 4.31
N LEU A 48 4.27 -5.69 4.41
CA LEU A 48 5.15 -5.06 3.43
C LEU A 48 6.45 -5.83 3.26
N LYS A 49 7.14 -6.18 4.35
CA LYS A 49 8.39 -6.96 4.31
C LYS A 49 8.19 -8.30 3.61
N LYS A 50 7.07 -8.98 3.87
CA LYS A 50 6.77 -10.28 3.24
C LYS A 50 6.46 -10.16 1.76
N ILE A 51 5.73 -9.12 1.33
CA ILE A 51 5.54 -8.83 -0.10
C ILE A 51 6.89 -8.53 -0.75
N LYS A 52 7.72 -7.69 -0.14
CA LYS A 52 9.04 -7.30 -0.66
C LYS A 52 10.05 -8.45 -0.70
N ALA A 53 9.92 -9.41 0.21
CA ALA A 53 10.75 -10.61 0.23
C ALA A 53 10.34 -11.64 -0.84
N ASP A 54 9.14 -11.52 -1.42
CA ASP A 54 8.68 -12.42 -2.47
C ASP A 54 9.25 -12.01 -3.83
N PRO A 55 9.98 -12.89 -4.54
CA PRO A 55 10.62 -12.54 -5.81
C PRO A 55 9.62 -12.34 -6.96
N GLU A 56 8.40 -12.88 -6.87
CA GLU A 56 7.38 -12.77 -7.92
C GLU A 56 6.64 -11.43 -7.82
N VAL A 57 6.37 -10.96 -6.60
CA VAL A 57 5.53 -9.77 -6.35
C VAL A 57 6.24 -8.62 -5.64
N GLY A 58 7.49 -8.80 -5.19
CA GLY A 58 8.25 -7.79 -4.47
C GLY A 58 8.60 -6.54 -5.28
N SER A 59 8.49 -6.63 -6.62
CA SER A 59 8.59 -5.49 -7.52
C SER A 59 7.44 -4.49 -7.38
N VAL A 60 6.27 -4.94 -6.89
CA VAL A 60 5.08 -4.08 -6.72
C VAL A 60 5.34 -3.03 -5.64
N PRO A 61 5.05 -1.75 -5.87
CA PRO A 61 5.22 -0.72 -4.85
C PRO A 61 4.18 -0.89 -3.74
N VAL A 62 4.65 -0.79 -2.49
CA VAL A 62 3.81 -0.94 -1.29
C VAL A 62 3.91 0.34 -0.48
N MET A 63 2.75 0.93 -0.17
CA MET A 63 2.60 2.20 0.49
C MET A 63 1.91 2.01 1.84
N LEU A 64 2.55 2.46 2.93
CA LEU A 64 1.98 2.35 4.27
C LEU A 64 1.08 3.55 4.57
N VAL A 65 -0.17 3.28 4.94
CA VAL A 65 -1.15 4.30 5.31
C VAL A 65 -1.14 4.50 6.83
N THR A 66 -0.56 5.61 7.28
CA THR A 66 -0.35 5.94 8.70
C THR A 66 -0.15 7.44 8.90
N ASN A 67 -0.71 7.99 9.98
CA ASN A 67 -0.53 9.40 10.36
C ASN A 67 0.80 9.66 11.09
N TYR A 68 1.63 8.64 11.27
CA TYR A 68 2.88 8.72 12.00
C TYR A 68 4.08 8.66 11.03
N GLU A 69 4.86 9.73 10.96
CA GLU A 69 6.01 9.85 10.04
C GLU A 69 7.07 8.77 10.27
N GLU A 70 7.36 8.42 11.53
CA GLU A 70 8.32 7.36 11.89
C GLU A 70 7.99 6.02 11.22
N HIS A 71 6.69 5.72 11.05
CA HIS A 71 6.23 4.49 10.43
C HIS A 71 6.23 4.57 8.91
N GLN A 72 6.00 5.75 8.34
CA GLN A 72 6.18 5.96 6.91
C GLN A 72 7.65 5.77 6.54
N GLN A 73 8.56 6.34 7.34
CA GLN A 73 10.00 6.15 7.14
C GLN A 73 10.39 4.68 7.26
N ALA A 74 9.94 3.98 8.30
CA ALA A 74 10.19 2.55 8.44
C ALA A 74 9.69 1.69 7.25
N SER A 75 8.56 2.09 6.62
CA SER A 75 8.06 1.47 5.40
C SER A 75 9.02 1.66 4.23
N VAL A 76 9.54 2.87 4.03
CA VAL A 76 10.53 3.19 3.00
C VAL A 76 11.83 2.41 3.24
N ASP A 77 12.33 2.37 4.46
CA ASP A 77 13.52 1.61 4.84
C ASP A 77 13.36 0.09 4.60
N ALA A 78 12.12 -0.43 4.66
CA ALA A 78 11.80 -1.82 4.36
C ALA A 78 11.58 -2.10 2.86
N GLY A 79 11.83 -1.13 1.97
CA GLY A 79 11.66 -1.25 0.51
C GLY A 79 10.27 -0.86 0.00
N GLY A 80 9.45 -0.26 0.86
CA GLY A 80 8.21 0.40 0.49
C GLY A 80 8.44 1.76 -0.19
N VAL A 81 7.33 2.38 -0.55
CA VAL A 81 7.30 3.76 -1.05
C VAL A 81 6.73 4.69 0.01
N LEU A 82 6.91 5.99 -0.19
CA LEU A 82 6.46 7.00 0.77
C LEU A 82 4.94 6.91 0.97
N GLY A 83 4.54 6.76 2.22
CA GLY A 83 3.15 6.63 2.65
C GLY A 83 2.39 7.95 2.73
N PHE A 84 1.13 7.86 3.15
CA PHE A 84 0.32 9.02 3.50
C PHE A 84 -0.56 8.74 4.73
N GLY A 85 -1.06 9.80 5.35
CA GLY A 85 -1.97 9.70 6.50
C GLY A 85 -3.37 9.25 6.09
N LYS A 86 -4.06 8.46 6.94
CA LYS A 86 -5.46 8.04 6.70
C LYS A 86 -6.40 9.23 6.43
N LEU A 87 -6.11 10.38 7.05
CA LEU A 87 -6.89 11.61 6.90
C LEU A 87 -6.47 12.46 5.69
N ALA A 88 -5.27 12.22 5.14
CA ALA A 88 -4.70 12.99 4.06
C ALA A 88 -5.09 12.45 2.67
N ILE A 89 -6.01 11.50 2.57
CA ILE A 89 -6.36 10.86 1.29
C ILE A 89 -6.96 11.84 0.26
N ASP A 90 -7.61 12.90 0.75
CA ASP A 90 -8.18 13.97 -0.07
C ASP A 90 -7.20 15.14 -0.29
N ASP A 91 -6.02 15.11 0.34
CA ASP A 91 -5.02 16.18 0.17
C ASP A 91 -4.33 16.08 -1.18
N THR A 92 -4.06 17.25 -1.77
CA THR A 92 -3.29 17.37 -3.03
C THR A 92 -1.95 16.66 -2.96
N ASN A 93 -1.26 16.74 -1.81
CA ASN A 93 0.05 16.10 -1.63
C ASN A 93 -0.03 14.57 -1.74
N THR A 94 -1.09 13.95 -1.24
CA THR A 94 -1.31 12.49 -1.41
C THR A 94 -1.59 12.14 -2.86
N ARG A 95 -2.25 13.02 -3.61
CA ARG A 95 -2.50 12.81 -5.04
C ARG A 95 -1.19 12.78 -5.82
N GLU A 96 -0.27 13.69 -5.53
CA GLU A 96 1.07 13.71 -6.14
C GLU A 96 1.86 12.43 -5.81
N LEU A 97 1.67 11.84 -4.62
CA LEU A 97 2.27 10.55 -4.26
C LEU A 97 1.66 9.37 -5.03
N LEU A 98 0.37 9.44 -5.36
CA LEU A 98 -0.35 8.37 -6.06
C LEU A 98 -0.22 8.47 -7.59
N GLU A 99 -0.07 9.68 -8.14
CA GLU A 99 0.09 9.94 -9.58
C GLU A 99 1.12 9.04 -10.26
N PRO A 100 2.37 8.88 -9.79
CA PRO A 100 3.36 8.06 -10.49
C PRO A 100 2.97 6.56 -10.58
N TYR A 101 2.03 6.09 -9.74
CA TYR A 101 1.59 4.70 -9.72
C TYR A 101 0.23 4.47 -10.39
N LEU A 102 -0.64 5.48 -10.38
CA LEU A 102 -2.04 5.37 -10.83
C LEU A 102 -2.37 6.22 -12.07
N SER A 103 -1.39 6.90 -12.66
CA SER A 103 -1.61 7.71 -13.87
C SER A 103 -1.66 6.85 -15.14
N GLU A 104 -2.85 6.35 -15.47
CA GLU A 104 -3.27 5.97 -16.84
C GLU A 104 -4.73 6.40 -17.11
#